data_AF-A0A2V9A5L5-F1
#
_entry.id   AF-A0A2V9A5L5-F1
#
_cell.length_a   1.000
_cell.length_b   1.000
_cell.length_c   1.000
_cell.angle_alpha   90.00
_cell.angle_beta   90.00
_cell.angle_gamma   90.00
#
_symmetry.space_group_name_H-M   'P 1'
#
loop_
_entity.id
_entity.type
_entity.pdbx_description
1 polymer ?
#
loop_
_entity_poly.entity_id
_entity_poly.type
_entity_poly.pdbx_seq_one_letter_code
_entity_poly.pdbx_strand_id
1 'polypeptide(L)'
;MRWEYQESGNMVLMFTALAKAEGNADFASHYWPELQQCAEYLRNEGMDPANQLSTDDFSGHLAHNSNLSIKAILALAGFATLADKTNRKAEALEYRDVSRNMAERRVQLAGDGDHFRLAFDKPGTWSQKYNLVWDRIPDHSCLLRSFVRLEQEVSGAL
;
A
#
# COMPACT_ATOMS: atom_id res chain seq x y z
N MET A 1 13.46 -11.11 14.17
CA MET A 1 12.02 -11.43 14.01
C MET A 1 11.66 -11.05 12.58
N ARG A 2 11.18 -11.99 11.76
CA ARG A 2 10.75 -11.70 10.37
C ARG A 2 9.28 -11.33 10.45
N TRP A 3 8.94 -10.06 10.29
CA TRP A 3 7.54 -9.63 10.24
C TRP A 3 6.92 -10.10 8.93
N GLU A 4 5.66 -10.55 8.99
CA GLU A 4 4.89 -10.91 7.80
C GLU A 4 4.50 -9.65 7.02
N TYR A 5 4.24 -9.81 5.72
CA TYR A 5 3.93 -8.71 4.79
C TYR A 5 2.71 -7.90 5.22
N GLN A 6 1.65 -8.61 5.62
CA GLN A 6 0.43 -7.98 6.07
C GLN A 6 0.65 -7.13 7.32
N GLU A 7 1.42 -7.62 8.28
CA GLU A 7 1.72 -6.93 9.52
C GLU A 7 2.61 -5.71 9.31
N SER A 8 3.59 -5.82 8.40
CA SER A 8 4.44 -4.69 8.01
C SER A 8 3.60 -3.54 7.43
N GLY A 9 2.66 -3.87 6.53
CA GLY A 9 1.73 -2.88 5.97
C GLY A 9 0.79 -2.27 7.01
N ASN A 10 0.23 -3.10 7.90
CA ASN A 10 -0.64 -2.65 9.00
C ASN A 10 0.08 -1.66 9.91
N MET A 11 1.28 -1.99 10.36
CA MET A 11 2.04 -1.17 11.31
C MET A 11 2.31 0.22 10.75
N VAL A 12 2.78 0.32 9.52
CA VAL A 12 3.07 1.62 8.88
C VAL A 12 1.78 2.44 8.70
N LEU A 13 0.68 1.81 8.26
CA LEU A 13 -0.60 2.49 8.09
C LEU A 13 -1.18 2.99 9.42
N MET A 14 -1.09 2.19 10.50
CA MET A 14 -1.53 2.59 11.84
C MET A 14 -0.74 3.78 12.38
N PHE A 15 0.59 3.77 12.26
CA PHE A 15 1.43 4.91 12.64
C PHE A 15 1.08 6.16 11.85
N THR A 16 0.85 6.01 10.54
CA THR A 16 0.49 7.13 9.68
C THR A 16 -0.89 7.70 10.05
N ALA A 17 -1.87 6.84 10.32
CA ALA A 17 -3.20 7.24 10.77
C ALA A 17 -3.14 7.98 12.11
N LEU A 18 -2.37 7.48 13.09
CA LEU A 18 -2.18 8.15 14.37
C LEU A 18 -1.50 9.52 14.19
N ALA A 19 -0.47 9.58 13.35
CA ALA A 19 0.27 10.82 13.12
C ALA A 19 -0.60 11.91 12.46
N LYS A 20 -1.60 11.48 11.69
CA LYS A 20 -2.60 12.41 11.15
C LYS A 20 -3.60 12.82 12.23
N ALA A 21 -4.14 11.88 12.99
CA ALA A 21 -5.13 12.15 14.03
C ALA A 21 -4.60 13.14 15.09
N GLU A 22 -3.33 13.01 15.46
CA GLU A 22 -2.67 13.90 16.42
C GLU A 22 -2.07 15.16 15.79
N GLY A 23 -1.95 15.20 14.46
CA GLY A 23 -1.21 16.24 13.74
C GLY A 23 0.32 16.17 13.91
N ASN A 24 0.83 15.31 14.79
CA ASN A 24 2.25 15.11 15.12
C ASN A 24 2.72 13.68 14.77
N ALA A 25 3.96 13.51 14.31
CA ALA A 25 4.57 12.20 14.07
C ALA A 25 5.79 11.91 14.97
N ASP A 26 6.06 12.71 15.99
CA ASP A 26 7.28 12.57 16.82
C ASP A 26 7.42 11.18 17.44
N PHE A 27 6.31 10.55 17.85
CA PHE A 27 6.31 9.19 18.38
C PHE A 27 6.88 8.16 17.38
N ALA A 28 6.72 8.40 16.07
CA ALA A 28 7.26 7.52 15.03
C ALA A 28 8.80 7.53 15.02
N SER A 29 9.44 8.59 15.50
CA SER A 29 10.91 8.65 15.59
C SER A 29 11.47 7.64 16.58
N HIS A 30 10.72 7.25 17.62
CA HIS A 30 11.14 6.24 18.57
C HIS A 30 11.21 4.84 17.95
N TYR A 31 10.35 4.57 16.96
CA TYR A 31 10.23 3.28 16.28
C TYR A 31 10.74 3.34 14.83
N TRP A 32 11.60 4.32 14.51
CA TRP A 32 12.07 4.53 13.14
C TRP A 32 12.76 3.29 12.56
N PRO A 33 13.66 2.58 13.28
CA PRO A 33 14.31 1.39 12.75
C PRO A 33 13.31 0.30 12.33
N GLU A 34 12.25 0.08 13.11
CA GLU A 34 11.22 -0.91 12.83
C GLU A 34 10.34 -0.49 11.65
N LEU A 35 9.95 0.79 11.60
CA LEU A 35 9.17 1.35 10.49
C LEU A 35 9.96 1.28 9.17
N GLN A 36 11.26 1.59 9.22
CA GLN A 36 12.15 1.49 8.07
C GLN A 36 12.29 0.03 7.62
N GLN A 37 12.46 -0.91 8.55
CA GLN A 37 12.51 -2.34 8.21
C GLN A 37 11.21 -2.81 7.54
N CYS A 38 10.05 -2.36 8.03
CA CYS A 38 8.76 -2.63 7.38
C CYS A 38 8.70 -2.03 5.98
N ALA A 39 9.11 -0.77 5.82
CA ALA A 39 9.07 -0.07 4.53
C ALA A 39 10.01 -0.70 3.49
N GLU A 40 11.22 -1.08 3.88
CA GLU A 40 12.18 -1.78 3.01
C GLU A 40 11.65 -3.13 2.56
N TYR A 41 11.04 -3.88 3.48
CA TYR A 41 10.40 -5.16 3.15
C TYR A 41 9.25 -4.98 2.15
N LEU A 42 8.36 -4.01 2.38
CA LEU A 42 7.25 -3.69 1.48
C LEU A 42 7.73 -3.19 0.11
N ARG A 43 8.82 -2.42 0.06
CA ARG A 43 9.44 -1.99 -1.20
C ARG A 43 9.93 -3.17 -2.04
N ASN A 44 10.56 -4.15 -1.39
CA ASN A 44 11.19 -5.27 -2.08
C ASN A 44 10.17 -6.35 -2.49
N GLU A 45 9.18 -6.62 -1.64
CA GLU A 45 8.27 -7.77 -1.78
C GLU A 45 6.82 -7.38 -2.08
N GLY A 46 6.46 -6.11 -1.96
CA GLY A 46 5.05 -5.67 -1.97
C GLY A 46 4.42 -5.41 -3.32
N MET A 47 5.19 -5.47 -4.40
CA MET A 47 4.64 -5.29 -5.74
C MET A 47 3.87 -6.53 -6.19
N ASP A 48 4.50 -7.70 -6.06
CA ASP A 48 3.98 -8.97 -6.55
C ASP A 48 4.36 -10.11 -5.58
N PRO A 49 3.54 -10.34 -4.54
CA PRO A 49 3.88 -11.30 -3.49
C PRO A 49 3.75 -12.74 -4.00
N ALA A 50 4.88 -13.45 -4.09
CA ALA A 50 4.97 -14.80 -4.66
C ALA A 50 4.33 -15.91 -3.81
N ASN A 51 4.30 -15.78 -2.48
CA ASN A 51 3.75 -16.78 -1.53
C ASN A 51 3.44 -16.12 -0.18
N GLN A 52 2.37 -15.33 -0.09
CA GLN A 52 1.98 -14.65 1.16
C GLN A 52 0.58 -15.07 1.57
N LEU A 53 0.40 -15.29 2.88
CA LEU A 53 -0.93 -15.44 3.45
C LEU A 53 -1.64 -14.08 3.44
N SER A 54 -2.82 -14.01 2.85
CA SER A 54 -3.68 -12.82 2.72
C SER A 54 -4.97 -12.98 3.54
N THR A 55 -5.66 -11.89 3.90
CA THR A 55 -7.03 -12.00 4.45
C THR A 55 -8.00 -12.70 3.48
N ASP A 56 -7.63 -12.78 2.19
CA ASP A 56 -8.37 -13.48 1.13
C ASP A 56 -8.09 -15.00 1.09
N ASP A 57 -7.23 -15.52 1.97
CA ASP A 57 -6.86 -16.95 2.04
C ASP A 57 -7.99 -17.88 2.46
N PHE A 58 -9.17 -17.32 2.77
CA PHE A 58 -10.40 -18.09 2.89
C PHE A 58 -10.66 -18.96 1.63
N SER A 59 -10.08 -18.61 0.48
CA SER A 59 -10.16 -19.37 -0.77
C SER A 59 -8.92 -20.22 -1.11
N GLY A 60 -7.96 -20.38 -0.18
CA GLY A 60 -6.67 -21.06 -0.40
C GLY A 60 -5.52 -20.09 -0.72
N HIS A 61 -4.29 -20.62 -0.87
CA HIS A 61 -3.10 -19.80 -1.18
C HIS A 61 -3.30 -18.99 -2.46
N LEU A 62 -3.32 -17.66 -2.34
CA LEU A 62 -3.49 -16.75 -3.46
C LEU A 62 -2.21 -15.92 -3.68
N ALA A 63 -1.24 -16.54 -4.33
CA ALA A 63 -0.07 -15.84 -4.87
C ALA A 63 -0.50 -14.73 -5.85
N HIS A 64 0.35 -13.73 -6.04
CA HIS A 64 0.15 -12.64 -7.01
C HIS A 64 -1.12 -11.80 -6.75
N ASN A 65 -1.63 -11.78 -5.51
CA ASN A 65 -2.83 -11.04 -5.15
C ASN A 65 -2.65 -9.54 -5.42
N SER A 66 -3.44 -9.01 -6.37
CA SER A 66 -3.33 -7.63 -6.81
C SER A 66 -3.86 -6.62 -5.77
N ASN A 67 -4.69 -7.06 -4.83
CA ASN A 67 -5.23 -6.23 -3.76
C ASN A 67 -4.25 -6.07 -2.59
N LEU A 68 -3.37 -7.05 -2.36
CA LEU A 68 -2.27 -6.92 -1.40
C LEU A 68 -1.27 -5.84 -1.81
N SER A 69 -1.02 -5.67 -3.11
CA SER A 69 -0.13 -4.61 -3.60
C SER A 69 -0.64 -3.20 -3.30
N ILE A 70 -1.97 -2.99 -3.23
CA ILE A 70 -2.56 -1.70 -2.81
C ILE A 70 -2.08 -1.34 -1.39
N LYS A 71 -2.09 -2.32 -0.47
CA LYS A 71 -1.70 -2.10 0.92
C LYS A 71 -0.24 -1.68 1.04
N ALA A 72 0.68 -2.30 0.28
CA ALA A 72 2.08 -1.88 0.25
C ALA A 72 2.24 -0.47 -0.32
N ILE A 73 1.58 -0.18 -1.45
CA ILE A 73 1.63 1.16 -2.07
C ILE A 73 1.20 2.24 -1.07
N LEU A 74 0.08 2.03 -0.39
CA LEU A 74 -0.44 2.98 0.62
C LEU A 74 0.47 3.07 1.85
N ALA A 75 0.98 1.93 2.34
CA ALA A 75 1.91 1.91 3.46
C ALA A 75 3.21 2.68 3.13
N LEU A 76 3.78 2.50 1.94
CA LEU A 76 4.99 3.22 1.52
C LEU A 76 4.75 4.73 1.38
N ALA A 77 3.58 5.14 0.88
CA ALA A 77 3.18 6.55 0.89
C ALA A 77 3.02 7.10 2.33
N GLY A 78 2.49 6.29 3.24
CA GLY A 78 2.37 6.62 4.66
C GLY A 78 3.74 6.77 5.33
N PHE A 79 4.67 5.83 5.09
CA PHE A 79 6.04 5.92 5.57
C PHE A 79 6.72 7.22 5.10
N ALA A 80 6.55 7.58 3.82
CA ALA A 80 7.07 8.83 3.30
C ALA A 80 6.47 10.07 3.99
N THR A 81 5.21 10.00 4.41
CA THR A 81 4.56 11.06 5.20
C THR A 81 5.14 11.17 6.60
N LEU A 82 5.38 10.03 7.27
CA LEU A 82 6.05 9.99 8.57
C LEU A 82 7.47 10.55 8.48
N ALA A 83 8.22 10.19 7.42
CA ALA A 83 9.56 10.71 7.17
C ALA A 83 9.53 12.24 7.02
N ASP A 84 8.59 12.76 6.23
CA ASP A 84 8.46 14.20 6.00
C ASP A 84 8.14 14.98 7.28
N LYS A 85 7.24 14.44 8.12
CA LYS A 85 6.85 15.01 9.41
C LYS A 85 7.93 14.92 10.47
N THR A 86 8.82 13.94 10.38
CA THR A 86 9.95 13.75 11.31
C THR A 86 11.28 14.26 10.76
N ASN A 87 11.22 15.20 9.80
CA ASN A 87 12.36 15.91 9.20
C ASN A 87 13.37 15.04 8.42
N ARG A 88 12.93 13.89 7.90
CA ARG A 88 13.71 12.98 7.04
C ARG A 88 13.36 13.19 5.57
N LYS A 89 13.66 14.38 5.05
CA LYS A 89 13.18 14.84 3.72
C LYS A 89 13.66 13.99 2.54
N ALA A 90 14.88 13.48 2.58
CA ALA A 90 15.43 12.63 1.52
C ALA A 90 14.69 11.28 1.43
N GLU A 91 14.52 10.60 2.58
CA GLU A 91 13.72 9.36 2.66
C GLU A 91 12.26 9.60 2.26
N ALA A 92 11.67 10.73 2.66
CA ALA A 92 10.32 11.09 2.25
C ALA A 92 10.18 11.20 0.73
N LEU A 93 11.15 11.79 0.04
CA LEU A 93 11.13 11.89 -1.42
C LEU A 93 11.29 10.51 -2.08
N GLU A 94 12.28 9.73 -1.62
CA GLU A 94 12.53 8.38 -2.14
C GLU A 94 11.28 7.49 -2.05
N TYR A 95 10.66 7.40 -0.87
CA TYR A 95 9.52 6.52 -0.67
C TYR A 95 8.22 7.03 -1.32
N ARG A 96 8.07 8.34 -1.52
CA ARG A 96 7.01 8.91 -2.38
C ARG A 96 7.16 8.42 -3.82
N ASP A 97 8.39 8.46 -4.35
CA ASP A 97 8.67 8.05 -5.72
C ASP A 97 8.49 6.54 -5.89
N VAL A 98 8.96 5.73 -4.93
CA VAL A 98 8.74 4.28 -4.91
C VAL A 98 7.24 3.96 -4.93
N SER A 99 6.45 4.57 -4.03
CA SER A 99 5.01 4.33 -3.95
C SER A 99 4.29 4.70 -5.25
N ARG A 100 4.63 5.85 -5.85
CA ARG A 100 4.07 6.30 -7.14
C ARG A 100 4.39 5.34 -8.27
N ASN A 101 5.66 4.92 -8.41
CA ASN A 101 6.07 3.99 -9.45
C ASN A 101 5.39 2.62 -9.29
N MET A 102 5.21 2.14 -8.06
CA MET A 102 4.47 0.90 -7.79
C MET A 102 2.99 1.03 -8.17
N ALA A 103 2.36 2.18 -7.87
CA ALA A 103 0.98 2.46 -8.26
C ALA A 103 0.79 2.43 -9.78
N GLU A 104 1.67 3.09 -10.54
CA GLU A 104 1.64 3.09 -12.00
C GLU A 104 1.84 1.69 -12.58
N ARG A 105 2.84 0.95 -12.09
CA ARG A 105 3.11 -0.42 -12.52
C ARG A 105 1.93 -1.34 -12.20
N ARG A 106 1.25 -1.14 -11.07
CA ARG A 106 0.11 -1.96 -10.66
C ARG A 106 -1.05 -1.79 -11.65
N VAL A 107 -1.36 -0.57 -12.04
CA VAL A 107 -2.43 -0.30 -13.02
C VAL A 107 -2.16 -1.05 -14.33
N GLN A 108 -0.90 -1.07 -14.78
CA GLN A 108 -0.51 -1.78 -16.00
C GLN A 108 -0.62 -3.31 -15.87
N LEU A 109 -0.26 -3.88 -14.71
CA LEU A 109 -0.25 -5.33 -14.50
C LEU A 109 -1.62 -5.90 -14.17
N ALA A 110 -2.42 -5.17 -13.36
CA ALA A 110 -3.71 -5.64 -12.87
C ALA A 110 -4.86 -5.27 -13.81
N GLY A 111 -4.70 -4.31 -14.71
CA GLY A 111 -5.76 -3.89 -15.62
C GLY A 111 -6.16 -5.02 -16.57
N ASP A 112 -7.47 -5.23 -16.72
CA ASP A 112 -8.05 -6.22 -17.64
C ASP A 112 -9.05 -5.62 -18.63
N GLY A 113 -8.93 -4.31 -18.88
CA GLY A 113 -9.81 -3.55 -19.75
C GLY A 113 -10.89 -2.80 -18.97
N ASP A 114 -11.88 -3.53 -18.45
CA ASP A 114 -13.05 -2.98 -17.73
C ASP A 114 -13.04 -3.26 -16.21
N HIS A 115 -12.00 -3.90 -15.69
CA HIS A 115 -11.81 -4.16 -14.26
C HIS A 115 -10.34 -4.43 -13.93
N PHE A 116 -10.06 -4.67 -12.64
CA PHE A 116 -8.76 -5.13 -12.15
C PHE A 116 -8.79 -6.58 -11.68
N ARG A 117 -7.80 -7.35 -12.13
CA ARG A 117 -7.64 -8.80 -11.86
C ARG A 117 -7.61 -9.13 -10.37
N LEU A 118 -8.06 -10.33 -9.98
CA LEU A 118 -7.87 -10.84 -8.61
C LEU A 118 -6.37 -11.05 -8.31
N ALA A 119 -5.66 -11.67 -9.24
CA ALA A 119 -4.23 -11.92 -9.20
C ALA A 119 -3.58 -11.51 -10.53
N PHE A 120 -2.34 -11.02 -10.51
CA PHE A 120 -1.69 -10.47 -11.71
C PHE A 120 -1.62 -11.45 -12.89
N ASP A 121 -1.51 -12.75 -12.59
CA ASP A 121 -1.40 -13.87 -13.53
C ASP A 121 -2.74 -14.49 -13.94
N LYS A 122 -3.88 -13.98 -13.44
CA LYS A 122 -5.23 -14.54 -13.69
C LYS A 122 -6.15 -13.57 -14.44
N PRO A 123 -6.06 -13.49 -15.79
CA PRO A 123 -7.00 -12.69 -16.59
C PRO A 123 -8.44 -13.22 -16.48
N GLY A 124 -9.42 -12.34 -16.67
CA GLY A 124 -10.86 -12.60 -16.57
C GLY A 124 -11.39 -12.77 -15.15
N THR A 125 -10.59 -12.44 -14.13
CA THR A 125 -10.97 -12.56 -12.71
C THR A 125 -11.10 -11.19 -12.06
N TRP A 126 -11.85 -11.08 -10.97
CA TRP A 126 -12.01 -9.81 -10.26
C TRP A 126 -12.02 -10.00 -8.75
N SER A 127 -11.74 -8.92 -8.02
CA SER A 127 -11.92 -8.88 -6.56
C SER A 127 -12.25 -7.48 -6.08
N GLN A 128 -12.99 -7.40 -4.97
CA GLN A 128 -13.26 -6.12 -4.33
C GLN A 128 -11.95 -5.53 -3.79
N LYS A 129 -11.62 -4.29 -4.20
CA LYS A 129 -10.38 -3.61 -3.82
C LYS A 129 -10.50 -2.94 -2.45
N TYR A 130 -10.82 -3.72 -1.42
CA TYR A 130 -11.13 -3.20 -0.08
C TYR A 130 -9.97 -2.43 0.56
N ASN A 131 -8.71 -2.71 0.19
CA ASN A 131 -7.57 -1.97 0.74
C ASN A 131 -7.56 -0.49 0.32
N LEU A 132 -8.35 -0.09 -0.69
CA LEU A 132 -8.58 1.33 -0.99
C LEU A 132 -9.27 2.08 0.17
N VAL A 133 -9.90 1.37 1.12
CA VAL A 133 -10.49 2.00 2.32
C VAL A 133 -9.44 2.76 3.13
N TRP A 134 -8.19 2.30 3.11
CA TRP A 134 -7.08 2.94 3.78
C TRP A 134 -6.70 4.29 3.17
N ASP A 135 -7.14 4.62 1.95
CA ASP A 135 -7.01 6.00 1.43
C ASP A 135 -8.03 6.95 2.10
N ARG A 136 -9.23 6.45 2.41
CA ARG A 136 -10.33 7.25 2.98
C ARG A 136 -10.20 7.47 4.48
N ILE A 137 -9.86 6.44 5.26
CA ILE A 137 -9.86 6.51 6.74
C ILE A 137 -8.88 7.57 7.27
N PRO A 138 -7.66 7.69 6.72
CA PRO A 138 -6.73 8.72 7.11
C PRO A 138 -6.82 9.94 6.19
N ASP A 139 -7.89 10.11 5.39
CA ASP A 139 -8.01 11.16 4.36
C ASP A 139 -6.64 11.45 3.69
N HIS A 140 -6.06 10.38 3.12
CA HIS A 140 -4.77 10.38 2.40
C HIS A 140 -4.85 11.03 1.03
N SER A 141 -5.82 11.91 0.88
CA SER A 141 -6.21 12.50 -0.37
C SER A 141 -5.06 13.33 -1.00
N CYS A 142 -3.95 13.62 -0.30
CA CYS A 142 -2.78 14.21 -0.97
C CYS A 142 -1.79 13.21 -1.61
N LEU A 143 -1.83 11.92 -1.29
CA LEU A 143 -0.73 11.00 -1.62
C LEU A 143 -0.92 10.28 -2.97
N LEU A 144 -2.14 9.84 -3.31
CA LEU A 144 -2.39 9.02 -4.50
C LEU A 144 -3.78 9.25 -5.12
N ARG A 145 -4.31 10.48 -5.03
CA ARG A 145 -5.64 10.86 -5.59
C ARG A 145 -5.84 10.40 -7.04
N SER A 146 -4.80 10.46 -7.87
CA SER A 146 -4.83 9.99 -9.26
C SER A 146 -5.02 8.49 -9.37
N PHE A 147 -4.32 7.70 -8.56
CA PHE A 147 -4.42 6.24 -8.55
C PHE A 147 -5.80 5.77 -8.07
N VAL A 148 -6.31 6.30 -6.96
CA VAL A 148 -7.64 5.92 -6.45
C VAL A 148 -8.74 6.28 -7.44
N ARG A 149 -8.59 7.43 -8.11
CA ARG A 149 -9.52 7.85 -9.15
C ARG A 149 -9.47 6.92 -10.37
N LEU A 150 -8.28 6.56 -10.85
CA LEU A 150 -8.11 5.59 -11.93
C LEU A 150 -8.72 4.23 -11.56
N GLU A 151 -8.54 3.77 -10.32
CA GLU A 151 -9.14 2.52 -9.85
C GLU A 151 -10.68 2.56 -9.89
N GLN A 152 -11.27 3.68 -9.45
CA GLN A 152 -12.72 3.88 -9.44
C GLN A 152 -13.32 4.06 -10.84
N GLU A 153 -12.59 4.73 -11.74
CA GLU A 153 -13.01 4.96 -13.13
C GLU A 153 -12.99 3.66 -13.94
N VAL A 154 -11.96 2.83 -13.77
CA VAL A 154 -11.86 1.54 -14.47
C VAL A 154 -12.84 0.52 -13.90
N SER A 155 -13.05 0.48 -12.58
CA SER A 155 -13.89 -0.55 -11.96
C SER A 155 -15.40 -0.30 -12.04
N GLY A 156 -15.83 0.83 -12.63
CA GLY A 156 -17.25 1.21 -12.72
C GLY A 156 -17.90 1.32 -11.34
N ALA A 157 -17.76 2.50 -10.70
CA ALA A 157 -18.41 2.92 -9.45
C ALA A 157 -19.44 1.92 -8.86
N LEU A 158 -18.98 1.11 -7.89
CA LEU A 158 -19.83 0.44 -6.91
C LEU A 158 -20.39 1.44 -5.91
#